data_AF-A0A3L8P8X2-F1
#
_entry.id   AF-A0A3L8P8X2-F1
#
_cell.length_a   1.000
_cell.length_b   1.000
_cell.length_c   1.000
_cell.angle_alpha   90.00
_cell.angle_beta   90.00
_cell.angle_gamma   90.00
#
_symmetry.space_group_name_H-M   'P 1'
#
loop_
_entity.id
_entity.type
_entity.pdbx_description
1 polymer ?
#
loop_
_entity_poly.entity_id
_entity_poly.type
_entity_poly.pdbx_seq_one_letter_code
_entity_poly.pdbx_strand_id
1 'polypeptide(L)' 'MADDDPKPDPGGPGSAGLRGRDLIGLGGMLVGAVVAGLVVGYLVDSAAGTDPLFTILGIFLGIVAAVVGFVVKARGALRG' A
#
# COMPACT_ATOMS: atom_id res chain seq x y z
N MET A 1 -32.88 -44.13 8.98
CA MET A 1 -32.73 -42.73 9.41
C MET A 1 -31.29 -42.40 9.05
N ALA A 2 -31.09 -41.85 7.86
CA ALA A 2 -29.75 -41.63 7.32
C ALA A 2 -29.13 -40.44 8.05
N ASP A 3 -27.91 -40.64 8.53
CA ASP A 3 -27.07 -39.60 9.12
C ASP A 3 -26.64 -38.63 7.99
N ASP A 4 -27.48 -37.64 7.70
CA ASP A 4 -27.08 -36.45 6.94
C ASP A 4 -26.21 -35.59 7.86
N ASP A 5 -24.96 -36.02 8.04
CA ASP A 5 -23.93 -35.15 8.61
C ASP A 5 -23.80 -33.91 7.71
N PRO A 6 -23.95 -32.69 8.24
CA PRO A 6 -23.75 -31.48 7.46
C PRO A 6 -22.31 -31.46 6.95
N LYS A 7 -22.14 -31.63 5.64
CA LYS A 7 -20.86 -31.46 4.96
C LYS A 7 -20.33 -30.06 5.29
N PRO A 8 -19.11 -29.92 5.82
CA PRO A 8 -18.55 -28.61 6.11
C PRO A 8 -18.50 -27.79 4.82
N ASP A 9 -19.09 -26.61 4.86
CA ASP A 9 -19.06 -25.64 3.77
C ASP A 9 -17.59 -25.26 3.50
N PRO A 10 -17.04 -25.54 2.30
CA PRO A 10 -15.68 -25.13 1.94
C PRO A 10 -15.50 -23.60 1.85
N GLY A 11 -16.57 -22.81 2.03
CA GLY A 11 -16.63 -21.37 1.88
C GLY A 11 -17.02 -20.57 3.13
N GLY A 12 -16.74 -21.07 4.34
CA GLY A 12 -16.94 -20.29 5.56
C GLY A 12 -16.33 -18.87 5.48
N PRO A 13 -16.93 -17.84 6.12
CA PRO A 13 -16.63 -16.41 5.94
C PRO A 13 -15.22 -15.92 6.36
N GLY A 14 -14.27 -16.83 6.53
CA GLY A 14 -12.90 -16.60 6.99
C GLY A 14 -11.81 -16.99 6.01
N SER A 15 -12.08 -17.12 4.70
CA SER A 15 -10.98 -17.23 3.71
C SER A 15 -10.22 -15.90 3.67
N ALA A 16 -9.09 -15.87 4.39
CA ALA A 16 -8.17 -14.76 4.61
C ALA A 16 -7.43 -14.34 3.33
N GLY A 17 -8.18 -13.96 2.29
CA GLY A 17 -7.65 -13.27 1.12
C GLY A 17 -7.77 -11.76 1.32
N LEU A 18 -6.71 -11.02 1.00
CA LEU A 18 -6.74 -9.55 0.91
C LEU A 18 -7.97 -9.13 0.11
N ARG A 19 -8.97 -8.53 0.78
CA ARG A 19 -10.19 -8.10 0.09
C ARG A 19 -9.82 -7.00 -0.89
N GLY A 20 -10.53 -6.88 -2.00
CA GLY A 20 -10.26 -5.85 -3.02
C GLY A 20 -10.18 -4.42 -2.44
N ARG A 21 -10.92 -4.15 -1.36
CA ARG A 21 -10.85 -2.90 -0.60
C ARG A 21 -9.49 -2.66 0.07
N ASP A 22 -8.84 -3.70 0.58
CA ASP A 22 -7.52 -3.59 1.21
C ASP A 22 -6.46 -3.29 0.15
N LEU A 23 -6.59 -3.88 -1.04
CA LEU A 23 -5.70 -3.61 -2.17
C LEU A 23 -5.83 -2.18 -2.69
N ILE A 24 -7.05 -1.63 -2.74
CA ILE A 24 -7.28 -0.22 -3.11
C ILE A 24 -6.62 0.71 -2.08
N GLY A 25 -6.78 0.42 -0.78
CA GLY A 25 -6.13 1.21 0.26
C GLY A 25 -4.60 1.14 0.21
N LEU A 26 -4.06 -0.05 -0.06
CA LEU A 26 -2.62 -0.30 -0.14
C LEU A 26 -2.00 0.34 -1.39
N GLY A 27 -2.66 0.19 -2.54
CA GLY A 27 -2.26 0.85 -3.79
C GLY A 27 -2.34 2.37 -3.69
N GLY A 28 -3.41 2.89 -3.08
CA GLY A 28 -3.57 4.32 -2.84
C GLY A 28 -2.49 4.89 -1.92
N MET A 29 -2.09 4.16 -0.89
CA MET A 29 -0.96 4.53 -0.03
C MET A 29 0.35 4.59 -0.81
N LEU A 30 0.65 3.54 -1.59
CA LEU A 30 1.88 3.44 -2.38
C LEU A 30 1.99 4.62 -3.37
N VAL A 31 0.95 4.83 -4.18
CA VAL A 31 0.91 5.93 -5.16
C VAL A 31 0.93 7.28 -4.44
N GLY A 32 0.16 7.43 -3.37
CA GLY A 32 0.09 8.67 -2.61
C GLY A 32 1.44 9.12 -2.05
N ALA A 33 2.23 8.19 -1.50
CA ALA A 33 3.57 8.51 -0.98
C ALA A 33 4.53 8.98 -2.09
N VAL A 34 4.52 8.33 -3.26
CA VAL A 34 5.36 8.70 -4.39
C VAL A 34 4.94 10.03 -4.98
N VAL A 35 3.64 10.23 -5.22
CA VAL A 35 3.09 11.48 -5.78
C VAL A 35 3.31 12.65 -4.83
N ALA A 36 3.14 12.46 -3.52
CA ALA A 36 3.44 13.50 -2.54
C ALA A 36 4.92 13.90 -2.59
N GLY A 37 5.84 12.94 -2.61
CA GLY A 37 7.27 13.20 -2.73
C GLY A 37 7.63 13.92 -4.04
N LEU A 38 7.04 13.49 -5.16
CA LEU A 38 7.16 14.15 -6.46
C LEU A 38 6.71 15.61 -6.40
N VAL A 39 5.49 15.87 -5.93
CA VAL A 39 4.90 17.22 -5.89
C VAL A 39 5.73 18.14 -4.99
N VAL A 40 6.11 17.67 -3.81
CA VAL A 40 6.95 18.44 -2.89
C VAL A 40 8.29 18.77 -3.55
N GLY A 41 8.96 17.77 -4.14
CA GLY A 41 10.24 17.98 -4.82
C GLY A 41 10.14 18.94 -6.00
N TYR A 42 9.08 18.83 -6.80
CA TYR A 42 8.81 19.73 -7.93
C TYR A 42 8.58 21.17 -7.49
N LEU A 43 7.79 21.38 -6.42
CA LEU A 43 7.56 22.72 -5.89
C LEU A 43 8.85 23.34 -5.34
N VAL A 44 9.71 22.54 -4.72
CA VAL A 44 11.02 22.99 -4.24
C VAL A 44 11.92 23.38 -5.42
N ASP A 45 12.04 22.52 -6.45
CA ASP A 45 12.83 22.83 -7.65
C ASP A 45 12.33 24.11 -8.34
N SER A 46 11.00 24.24 -8.50
CA SER A 46 10.38 25.42 -9.11
C SER A 46 10.62 26.71 -8.32
N ALA A 47 10.73 26.63 -6.99
CA ALA A 47 11.00 27.80 -6.15
C ALA A 47 12.49 28.14 -6.08
N ALA A 48 13.36 27.14 -6.10
CA ALA A 48 14.81 27.31 -6.02
C ALA A 48 15.47 27.60 -7.38
N GLY A 49 14.74 27.42 -8.49
CA GLY A 49 15.29 27.57 -9.84
C GLY A 49 16.35 26.51 -10.16
N THR A 50 16.31 25.37 -9.46
CA THR A 50 17.24 24.27 -9.67
C THR A 50 16.78 23.37 -10.81
N ASP A 51 17.73 22.70 -11.45
CA ASP A 51 17.47 21.48 -12.23
C ASP A 51 16.69 20.46 -11.38
N PRO A 52 16.01 19.44 -11.95
CA PRO A 52 15.03 18.57 -11.26
C PRO A 52 15.60 17.61 -10.19
N LEU A 53 16.57 18.07 -9.40
CA LEU A 53 17.28 17.39 -8.33
C LEU A 53 16.37 17.12 -7.13
N PHE A 54 15.63 18.12 -6.64
CA PHE A 54 14.75 17.92 -5.49
C PHE A 54 13.54 17.06 -5.84
N THR A 55 13.08 17.11 -7.08
CA THR A 55 12.07 16.23 -7.65
C THR A 55 12.56 14.77 -7.62
N ILE A 56 13.76 14.50 -8.12
CA ILE A 56 14.35 13.15 -8.12
C ILE A 56 14.52 12.63 -6.68
N LEU A 57 15.07 13.46 -5.79
CA LEU A 57 15.23 13.10 -4.38
C LEU A 57 13.88 12.87 -3.69
N GLY A 58 12.89 13.72 -3.98
CA GLY A 58 11.52 13.60 -3.46
C GLY A 58 10.84 12.32 -3.90
N ILE A 59 10.97 11.93 -5.17
CA ILE A 59 10.48 10.64 -5.69
C ILE A 59 11.16 9.49 -4.94
N PHE A 60 12.50 9.54 -4.81
CA PHE A 60 13.25 8.47 -4.15
C PHE A 60 12.82 8.29 -2.70
N LEU A 61 12.67 9.38 -1.96
CA LEU A 61 12.15 9.38 -0.59
C LEU A 61 10.69 8.88 -0.53
N GLY A 62 9.85 9.27 -1.50
CA GLY A 62 8.48 8.79 -1.61
C GLY A 62 8.40 7.28 -1.83
N ILE A 63 9.26 6.73 -2.69
CA ILE A 63 9.38 5.28 -2.92
C ILE A 63 9.81 4.56 -1.65
N VAL A 64 10.86 5.06 -0.96
CA VAL A 64 11.33 4.46 0.30
C VAL A 64 10.22 4.46 1.35
N ALA A 65 9.52 5.59 1.52
CA ALA A 65 8.39 5.69 2.44
C ALA A 65 7.25 4.72 2.08
N ALA A 66 6.93 4.58 0.80
CA ALA A 66 5.93 3.65 0.30
C ALA A 66 6.30 2.19 0.64
N VAL A 67 7.56 1.79 0.41
CA VAL A 67 8.07 0.45 0.73
C VAL A 67 8.04 0.18 2.23
N VAL A 68 8.55 1.11 3.05
CA VAL A 68 8.55 0.97 4.51
C VAL A 68 7.11 0.84 5.03
N GLY A 69 6.22 1.70 4.57
CA GLY A 69 4.81 1.68 4.96
C GLY A 69 4.10 0.40 4.56
N PHE A 70 4.36 -0.11 3.35
CA PHE A 70 3.87 -1.40 2.88
C PHE A 70 4.37 -2.53 3.77
N VAL A 71 5.67 -2.59 4.08
CA VAL A 71 6.25 -3.63 4.94
C VAL A 71 5.65 -3.60 6.34
N VAL A 72 5.46 -2.42 6.94
CA VAL A 72 4.81 -2.28 8.25
C VAL A 72 3.38 -2.81 8.22
N LYS A 73 2.60 -2.44 7.19
CA LYS A 73 1.21 -2.89 7.01
C LYS A 73 1.13 -4.41 6.80
N ALA A 74 1.99 -4.96 5.94
CA ALA A 74 2.05 -6.38 5.64
C ALA A 74 2.45 -7.20 6.89
N ARG A 75 3.46 -6.73 7.63
CA ARG A 75 3.89 -7.39 8.89
C ARG A 75 2.82 -7.32 9.97
N GLY A 76 2.04 -6.24 10.03
CA GLY A 76 0.88 -6.15 10.93
C GLY A 76 -0.18 -7.20 10.60
N ALA A 77 -0.49 -7.38 9.32
CA ALA A 77 -1.47 -8.37 8.86
C ALA A 77 -1.04 -9.82 9.10
N LEU A 78 0.27 -10.12 9.05
CA LEU A 78 0.81 -11.47 9.32
C LEU A 78 0.91 -11.81 10.82
N ARG A 79 0.74 -10.82 11.70
CA ARG A 79 0.84 -10.99 13.17
C ARG A 79 -0.52 -11.05 13.87
N GLY A 80 -1.59 -10.69 13.18
CA GLY A 80 -2.97 -10.80 13.67
C GLY A 80 -3.61 -12.09 13.18
#